data_AF-A0A9X9A0U3-F1
#
_entry.id   AF-A0A9X9A0U3-F1
#
_cell.length_a   1.000
_cell.length_b   1.000
_cell.length_c   1.000
_cell.angle_alpha   90.00
_cell.angle_beta   90.00
_cell.angle_gamma   90.00
#
_symmetry.space_group_name_H-M   'P 1'
#
loop_
_entity.id
_entity.type
_entity.pdbx_description
1 polymer ?
#
loop_
_entity_poly.entity_id
_entity_poly.type
_entity_poly.pdbx_seq_one_letter_code
_entity_poly.pdbx_strand_id
1 'polypeptide(L)'
;MNYSWNRYWYEREEKIIFDHDGFIVNPKDNKEQKLVTFKSISYKTCLILLGGPGIGKSNTIEMEYCKLKQELVRNANKIDKVEFVDLSKISTREDL
;
A
#
# COMPACT_ATOMS: atom_id res chain seq x y z
N MET A 1 -12.84 -0.34 9.88
CA MET A 1 -12.27 0.73 10.72
C MET A 1 -11.46 1.64 9.82
N ASN A 2 -11.75 2.95 9.80
CA ASN A 2 -11.02 3.91 8.97
C ASN A 2 -10.06 4.69 9.88
N TYR A 3 -8.79 4.29 9.89
CA TYR A 3 -7.76 4.98 10.65
C TYR A 3 -7.17 6.09 9.78
N SER A 4 -7.13 7.33 10.28
CA SER A 4 -6.60 8.51 9.56
C SER A 4 -5.06 8.53 9.48
N TRP A 5 -4.43 7.36 9.50
CA TRP A 5 -2.98 7.24 9.48
C TRP A 5 -2.44 7.37 8.05
N ASN A 6 -1.42 8.20 7.87
CA ASN A 6 -0.67 8.23 6.62
C ASN A 6 0.23 6.99 6.55
N ARG A 7 0.15 6.27 5.43
CA ARG A 7 1.05 5.14 5.16
C ARG A 7 2.16 5.57 4.21
N TYR A 8 3.38 5.24 4.61
CA TYR A 8 4.57 5.48 3.83
C TYR A 8 5.22 4.16 3.42
N TRP A 9 5.94 4.21 2.31
CA TRP A 9 6.77 3.13 1.79
C TRP A 9 8.23 3.58 1.86
N TYR A 10 9.13 2.60 1.88
CA TYR A 10 10.57 2.82 1.83
C TYR A 10 11.23 1.63 1.12
N GLU A 11 12.45 1.80 0.62
CA GLU A 11 13.18 0.69 0.01
C GLU A 11 13.69 -0.29 1.08
N ARG A 12 13.81 -1.57 0.73
CA ARG A 12 14.10 -2.63 1.70
C ARG A 12 15.36 -2.41 2.55
N GLU A 13 16.37 -1.75 1.98
CA GLU A 13 17.67 -1.52 2.62
C GLU A 13 17.76 -0.15 3.30
N GLU A 14 16.70 0.67 3.24
CA GLU A 14 16.69 1.97 3.88
C GLU A 14 16.47 1.87 5.39
N LYS A 15 17.20 2.70 6.13
CA LYS A 15 17.05 2.82 7.58
C LYS A 15 15.88 3.74 7.89
N ILE A 16 14.88 3.21 8.58
CA ILE A 16 13.71 3.98 9.04
C ILE A 16 13.88 4.35 10.50
N ILE A 17 13.53 5.59 10.80
CA ILE A 17 13.61 6.16 12.15
C ILE A 17 12.20 6.16 12.71
N PHE A 18 12.04 5.41 13.79
CA PHE A 18 10.82 5.35 14.56
C PHE A 18 10.95 6.22 15.81
N ASP A 19 9.84 6.80 16.25
CA ASP A 19 9.75 7.48 17.53
C ASP A 19 9.68 6.47 18.70
N HIS A 20 9.57 6.98 19.92
CA HIS A 20 9.53 6.18 21.14
C HIS A 20 8.33 5.22 21.21
N ASP A 21 7.26 5.50 20.46
CA ASP A 21 6.05 4.69 20.40
C ASP A 21 6.06 3.72 19.21
N GLY A 22 7.14 3.71 18.42
CA GLY A 22 7.30 2.84 17.26
C GLY A 22 6.60 3.36 15.99
N PHE A 23 6.15 4.62 15.95
CA PHE A 23 5.63 5.24 14.74
C PHE A 23 6.75 5.85 13.91
N ILE A 24 6.51 5.97 12.62
CA ILE A 24 7.43 6.65 11.72
C ILE A 24 7.47 8.13 12.10
N VAL A 25 8.67 8.65 12.40
CA VAL A 25 8.86 10.09 12.65
C VAL A 25 8.38 10.86 11.42
N ASN A 26 7.55 11.88 11.63
CA ASN A 26 6.96 12.67 10.56
C ASN A 26 8.03 13.11 9.54
N PRO A 27 7.86 12.78 8.24
CA PRO A 27 8.87 13.09 7.22
C PRO A 27 9.18 14.59 7.10
N LYS A 28 8.27 15.47 7.55
CA LYS A 28 8.52 16.92 7.59
C LYS A 28 9.59 17.30 8.62
N ASP A 29 9.68 16.53 9.69
CA ASP A 29 10.56 16.79 10.84
C ASP A 29 11.90 16.06 10.69
N ASN A 30 11.97 15.07 9.79
CA ASN A 30 13.21 14.37 9.46
C ASN A 30 13.32 14.05 7.96
N LYS A 31 14.08 14.90 7.25
CA LYS A 31 14.30 14.80 5.79
C LYS A 31 15.28 13.70 5.36
N GLU A 32 15.99 13.08 6.31
CA GLU A 32 16.96 12.01 5.98
C GLU A 32 16.25 10.70 5.61
N GLN A 33 15.01 10.52 6.06
CA GLN A 33 14.19 9.37 5.72
C GLN A 33 13.59 9.50 4.32
N LYS A 34 13.90 8.55 3.45
CA LYS A 34 13.40 8.49 2.07
C LYS A 34 12.04 7.80 2.00
N LEU A 35 11.07 8.38 2.69
CA LEU A 35 9.71 7.89 2.73
C LEU A 35 8.95 8.36 1.48
N VAL A 36 8.28 7.43 0.82
CA VAL A 36 7.48 7.70 -0.38
C VAL A 36 6.03 7.31 -0.18
N THR A 37 5.13 7.94 -0.94
CA THR A 37 3.70 7.60 -0.95
C THR A 37 3.43 6.56 -2.03
N PHE A 38 2.33 5.80 -1.90
CA PHE A 38 1.91 4.90 -2.97
C PHE A 38 1.77 5.63 -4.31
N LYS A 39 1.12 6.80 -4.33
CA LYS A 39 0.95 7.63 -5.52
C LYS A 39 2.28 8.02 -6.19
N SER A 40 3.33 8.29 -5.41
CA SER A 40 4.64 8.64 -5.98
C SER A 40 5.38 7.45 -6.60
N ILE A 41 4.99 6.20 -6.30
CA ILE A 41 5.63 4.99 -6.84
C ILE A 41 4.70 4.14 -7.69
N SER A 42 3.45 4.55 -7.89
CA SER A 42 2.43 3.78 -8.62
C SER A 42 2.74 3.60 -10.10
N TYR A 43 3.71 4.34 -10.64
CA TYR A 43 4.22 4.16 -12.00
C TYR A 43 5.05 2.87 -12.15
N LYS A 44 5.51 2.25 -11.06
CA LYS A 44 6.26 0.98 -11.10
C LYS A 44 5.30 -0.14 -11.50
N THR A 45 5.70 -0.96 -12.47
CA THR A 45 4.88 -2.05 -13.02
C THR A 45 4.51 -3.12 -11.98
N CYS A 46 5.36 -3.32 -10.97
CA CYS A 46 5.12 -4.25 -9.88
C CYS A 46 5.61 -3.62 -8.57
N LEU A 47 4.76 -3.68 -7.55
CA LEU A 47 5.05 -3.24 -6.19
C LEU A 47 4.74 -4.37 -5.23
N ILE A 48 5.64 -4.65 -4.30
CA ILE A 48 5.48 -5.69 -3.29
C ILE A 48 5.42 -5.03 -1.92
N LEU A 49 4.30 -5.21 -1.21
CA LEU A 49 4.15 -4.71 0.16
C LEU A 49 4.67 -5.75 1.16
N LEU A 50 5.82 -5.48 1.77
CA LEU A 50 6.41 -6.31 2.81
C LEU A 50 6.09 -5.76 4.21
N GLY A 51 6.07 -6.63 5.22
CA GLY A 51 5.85 -6.23 6.61
C GLY A 51 5.44 -7.40 7.50
N GLY A 52 5.52 -7.20 8.82
CA GLY A 52 5.17 -8.21 9.82
C GLY A 52 3.69 -8.64 9.78
N PRO A 53 3.34 -9.76 10.44
CA PRO A 53 1.95 -10.15 10.64
C PRO A 53 1.18 -9.06 11.40
N GLY A 54 -0.10 -8.85 11.09
CA GLY A 54 -0.94 -7.88 11.80
C GLY A 54 -0.72 -6.38 11.48
N ILE A 55 0.35 -5.99 10.77
CA ILE A 55 0.66 -4.57 10.47
C ILE A 55 -0.31 -3.90 9.46
N GLY A 56 -1.31 -4.64 8.99
CA GLY A 56 -2.36 -4.12 8.10
C GLY A 56 -1.98 -4.07 6.62
N LYS A 57 -1.16 -5.02 6.12
CA LYS A 57 -0.84 -5.13 4.69
C LYS A 57 -2.09 -5.29 3.82
N SER A 58 -2.94 -6.28 4.12
CA SER A 58 -4.18 -6.53 3.36
C SER A 58 -5.11 -5.32 3.36
N ASN A 59 -5.29 -4.69 4.53
CA ASN A 59 -6.08 -3.46 4.67
C ASN A 59 -5.51 -2.31 3.82
N THR A 60 -4.18 -2.19 3.72
CA THR A 60 -3.53 -1.19 2.87
C THR A 60 -3.86 -1.41 1.39
N ILE A 61 -3.70 -2.65 0.90
CA ILE A 61 -3.97 -2.99 -0.50
C ILE A 61 -5.45 -2.77 -0.82
N GLU A 62 -6.36 -3.17 0.07
CA GLU A 62 -7.80 -2.96 -0.09
C GLU A 62 -8.19 -1.47 -0.13
N MET A 63 -7.60 -0.65 0.74
CA MET A 63 -7.81 0.81 0.74
C MET A 63 -7.31 1.45 -0.56
N GLU A 64 -6.11 1.09 -1.05
CA GLU A 64 -5.59 1.62 -2.31
C GLU A 64 -6.42 1.14 -3.51
N TYR A 65 -6.89 -0.11 -3.52
CA TYR A 65 -7.84 -0.60 -4.52
C TYR A 65 -9.14 0.22 -4.54
N CYS A 66 -9.73 0.51 -3.38
CA CYS A 66 -10.94 1.33 -3.28
C CYS A 66 -10.72 2.74 -3.84
N LYS A 67 -9.57 3.36 -3.54
CA LYS A 67 -9.21 4.68 -4.09
C LYS A 67 -9.07 4.63 -5.61
N LEU A 68 -8.32 3.68 -6.15
CA LEU A 68 -8.12 3.51 -7.59
C LEU A 68 -9.45 3.28 -8.32
N LYS A 69 -10.31 2.42 -7.78
CA LYS A 69 -11.64 2.15 -8.34
C LYS A 69 -12.50 3.42 -8.39
N GLN A 70 -12.48 4.24 -7.35
CA GLN A 70 -13.19 5.52 -7.32
C GLN A 70 -12.62 6.53 -8.32
N GLU A 71 -11.29 6.59 -8.47
CA GLU A 71 -10.63 7.44 -9.45
C GLU A 71 -10.97 7.04 -10.89
N LEU A 72 -11.08 5.74 -11.19
CA LEU A 72 -11.51 5.24 -12.50
C LEU A 72 -12.95 5.61 -12.83
N VAL A 73 -13.88 5.45 -11.87
CA VAL A 73 -15.29 5.85 -12.05
C VAL A 73 -15.41 7.34 -12.34
N ARG A 74 -14.59 8.19 -11.73
CA ARG A 74 -14.57 9.64 -11.97
C ARG A 74 -13.99 10.02 -13.32
N ASN A 75 -13.07 9.23 -13.86
CA ASN A 75 -12.37 9.49 -15.11
C ASN A 75 -12.94 8.64 -16.26
N ALA A 76 -14.17 8.97 -16.69
CA ALA A 76 -14.93 8.23 -17.71
C ALA A 76 -14.27 8.12 -19.11
N ASN A 77 -13.11 8.77 -19.34
CA ASN A 77 -12.42 8.84 -20.63
C ASN A 77 -11.28 7.80 -20.80
N LYS A 78 -11.06 6.89 -19.84
CA LYS A 78 -10.06 5.83 -19.92
C LYS A 78 -10.70 4.45 -19.68
N ILE A 79 -10.51 3.52 -20.61
CA ILE A 79 -10.89 2.10 -20.44
C ILE A 79 -9.80 1.39 -19.63
N ASP A 80 -9.54 1.88 -18.42
CA ASP A 80 -8.62 1.24 -17.48
C ASP A 80 -9.44 0.39 -16.50
N LYS A 81 -9.03 -0.85 -16.27
CA LYS A 81 -9.69 -1.80 -15.35
C LYS A 81 -8.78 -2.08 -14.17
N VAL A 82 -9.35 -2.10 -12.96
CA VAL A 82 -8.65 -2.52 -11.74
C VAL A 82 -9.34 -3.75 -11.16
N GLU A 83 -8.55 -4.73 -10.73
CA GLU A 83 -9.03 -5.98 -10.13
C GLU A 83 -8.36 -6.20 -8.77
N PHE A 84 -9.12 -6.77 -7.84
CA PHE A 84 -8.62 -7.16 -6.52
C PHE A 84 -8.66 -8.68 -6.39
N VAL A 85 -7.50 -9.29 -6.21
CA VAL A 85 -7.36 -10.74 -6.12
C VAL A 85 -6.92 -11.12 -4.72
N ASP A 86 -7.81 -11.79 -3.99
CA ASP A 86 -7.51 -12.36 -2.68
C ASP A 86 -7.00 -13.79 -2.84
N LEU A 87 -5.68 -13.95 -2.80
CA LEU A 87 -5.04 -15.26 -2.96
C LEU A 87 -5.45 -16.28 -1.88
N SER A 88 -5.93 -15.84 -0.71
CA SER A 88 -6.39 -16.76 0.34
C SER A 88 -7.72 -17.44 0.00
N LYS A 89 -8.48 -16.85 -0.93
CA LYS A 89 -9.76 -17.37 -1.41
C LYS A 89 -9.64 -18.17 -2.70
N ILE A 90 -8.43 -18.24 -3.27
CA ILE A 90 -8.15 -19.00 -4.46
C ILE A 90 -7.61 -20.36 -4.01
N SER A 91 -8.45 -21.38 -4.08
CA SER A 91 -8.02 -22.77 -3.93
C SER A 91 -7.29 -23.20 -5.20
N THR A 92 -6.06 -23.71 -5.06
CA THR A 92 -5.36 -24.42 -6.14
C THR A 92 -5.61 -25.92 -6.10
N ARG A 93 -6.46 -26.42 -5.19
CA ARG A 93 -6.93 -27.80 -5.26
C ARG A 93 -8.00 -27.88 -6.33
N GLU A 94 -7.57 -28.15 -7.55
CA GLU A 94 -8.28 -29.12 -8.37
C GLU A 94 -8.39 -30.39 -7.52
N ASP A 95 -9.63 -30.82 -7.30
CA ASP A 95 -9.97 -32.05 -6.60
C ASP A 95 -9.24 -33.22 -7.29
N LEU A 96 -8.20 -33.75 -6.65
CA LEU A 96 -7.59 -35.05 -6.96
C LEU A 96 -8.19 -36.12 -6.07
#